data_AF-A0A0K6G0H2-F1
#
_entry.id   AF-A0A0K6G0H2-F1
#
_cell.length_a   1.000
_cell.length_b   1.000
_cell.length_c   1.000
_cell.angle_alpha   90.00
_cell.angle_beta   90.00
_cell.angle_gamma   90.00
#
_symmetry.space_group_name_H-M   'P 1'
#
loop_
_entity.id
_entity.type
_entity.pdbx_description
1 polymer ?
#
loop_
_entity_poly.entity_id
_entity_poly.type
_entity_poly.pdbx_seq_one_letter_code
_entity_poly.pdbx_strand_id
1 'polypeptide(L)'
;MQNHIVNVAGHYKGRVYAWDVVNEMFNEDGTWRTSVFYTTIGPYYIDIALRAAHAADPTAKLYLNDYNTDWVGSKSNAMYNLAKALVARGVPLHGIGFQCHLIVNSFPRTFQANYERFANLGLDVAITELDIRYKLPRTAALVTAQAENYKYVNRDYLKNDTNRLTKASVSPGYGNALLFDSNKKPKLAYYSVADALAAATVRGNWPP
;
A
#
# COMPACT_ATOMS: atom_id res chain seq x y z
N MET A 1 5.49 5.46 23.10
CA MET A 1 4.95 4.72 21.93
C MET A 1 3.73 3.88 22.30
N GLN A 2 3.86 2.82 23.13
CA GLN A 2 2.72 1.94 23.47
C GLN A 2 1.51 2.68 24.06
N ASN A 3 1.73 3.60 25.01
CA ASN A 3 0.62 4.40 25.58
C ASN A 3 -0.16 5.17 24.50
N HIS A 4 0.51 5.70 23.48
CA HIS A 4 -0.18 6.37 22.38
C HIS A 4 -1.02 5.37 21.57
N ILE A 5 -0.42 4.25 21.17
CA ILE A 5 -1.08 3.21 20.37
C ILE A 5 -2.33 2.68 21.08
N VAL A 6 -2.19 2.32 22.37
CA VAL A 6 -3.30 1.76 23.15
C VAL A 6 -4.44 2.76 23.30
N ASN A 7 -4.15 4.04 23.56
CA ASN A 7 -5.20 5.05 23.70
C ASN A 7 -5.91 5.32 22.37
N VAL A 8 -5.19 5.43 21.25
CA VAL A 8 -5.81 5.68 19.94
C VAL A 8 -6.57 4.46 19.43
N ALA A 9 -5.92 3.30 19.35
CA ALA A 9 -6.56 2.07 18.87
C ALA A 9 -7.70 1.64 19.81
N GLY A 10 -7.53 1.78 21.13
CA GLY A 10 -8.56 1.50 22.11
C GLY A 10 -9.77 2.42 22.01
N HIS A 11 -9.57 3.71 21.71
CA HIS A 11 -10.67 4.66 21.49
C HIS A 11 -11.55 4.28 20.30
N TYR A 12 -10.96 3.74 19.23
CA TYR A 12 -11.66 3.33 18.01
C TYR A 12 -11.97 1.83 17.93
N LYS A 13 -11.84 1.10 19.04
CA LYS A 13 -11.98 -0.36 19.09
C LYS A 13 -13.28 -0.83 18.42
N GLY A 14 -13.17 -1.78 17.50
CA GLY A 14 -14.30 -2.38 16.78
C GLY A 14 -14.93 -1.48 15.71
N ARG A 15 -14.38 -0.29 15.46
CA ARG A 15 -14.86 0.66 14.45
C ARG A 15 -13.91 0.81 13.27
N VAL A 16 -12.69 0.31 13.40
CA VAL A 16 -11.66 0.42 12.38
C VAL A 16 -11.43 -0.95 11.77
N TYR A 17 -11.65 -1.06 10.45
CA TYR A 17 -11.38 -2.28 9.73
C TYR A 17 -9.88 -2.65 9.76
N ALA A 18 -9.01 -1.67 9.50
CA ALA A 18 -7.56 -1.87 9.47
C ALA A 18 -6.79 -0.62 9.90
N TRP A 19 -5.63 -0.83 10.50
CA TRP A 19 -4.66 0.19 10.83
C TRP A 19 -3.37 0.00 10.04
N ASP A 20 -2.85 1.08 9.47
CA ASP A 20 -1.43 1.19 9.14
C ASP A 20 -0.68 1.48 10.45
N VAL A 21 -0.17 0.43 11.09
CA VAL A 21 0.43 0.53 12.42
C VAL A 21 1.80 1.22 12.36
N VAL A 22 2.56 0.95 11.29
CA VAL A 22 3.84 1.61 11.02
C VAL A 22 3.89 1.97 9.54
N ASN A 23 4.28 3.21 9.27
CA ASN A 23 4.38 3.78 7.93
C ASN A 23 5.84 4.13 7.60
N GLU A 24 6.30 3.80 6.40
CA GLU A 24 7.55 4.30 5.78
C GLU A 24 8.86 4.00 6.54
N MET A 25 9.03 2.75 6.97
CA MET A 25 10.16 2.34 7.83
C MET A 25 11.49 2.18 7.11
N PHE A 26 11.53 2.15 5.78
CA PHE A 26 12.76 1.94 5.00
C PHE A 26 13.14 3.15 4.13
N ASN A 27 14.43 3.30 3.88
CA ASN A 27 14.99 4.13 2.81
C ASN A 27 14.92 3.38 1.46
N GLU A 28 15.23 4.06 0.35
CA GLU A 28 15.17 3.49 -1.01
C GLU A 28 16.09 2.27 -1.20
N ASP A 29 17.22 2.22 -0.50
CA ASP A 29 18.19 1.12 -0.55
C ASP A 29 17.80 -0.06 0.34
N GLY A 30 16.67 0.02 1.06
CA GLY A 30 16.20 -1.01 1.99
C GLY A 30 16.86 -0.95 3.38
N THR A 31 17.71 0.04 3.64
CA THR A 31 18.18 0.32 5.01
C THR A 31 17.07 0.93 5.86
N TRP A 32 17.17 0.77 7.17
CA TRP A 32 16.22 1.38 8.11
C TRP A 32 16.24 2.89 8.01
N ARG A 33 15.06 3.50 7.91
CA ARG A 33 14.92 4.95 8.03
C ARG A 33 15.22 5.37 9.46
N THR A 34 16.08 6.38 9.62
CA THR A 34 16.31 7.00 10.93
C THR A 34 15.03 7.68 11.39
N SER A 35 14.56 7.29 12.57
CA SER A 35 13.42 7.91 13.26
C SER A 35 13.69 7.87 14.75
N VAL A 36 12.99 8.69 15.54
CA VAL A 36 13.10 8.63 17.01
C VAL A 36 12.82 7.22 17.54
N PHE A 37 11.90 6.49 16.92
CA PHE A 37 11.58 5.11 17.31
C PHE A 37 12.74 4.15 17.01
N TYR A 38 13.29 4.19 15.79
CA TYR A 38 14.40 3.33 15.40
C TYR A 38 15.68 3.66 16.18
N THR A 39 15.99 4.94 16.38
CA THR A 39 17.19 5.37 17.12
C THR A 39 17.12 4.97 18.59
N THR A 40 15.94 5.02 19.22
CA THR A 40 15.79 4.71 20.64
C THR A 40 15.60 3.22 20.93
N ILE A 41 14.83 2.51 20.11
CA ILE A 41 14.41 1.12 20.38
C ILE A 41 15.11 0.11 19.45
N GLY A 42 15.65 0.57 18.32
CA GLY A 42 16.07 -0.30 17.23
C GLY A 42 14.87 -0.90 16.50
N PRO A 43 15.09 -1.89 15.63
CA PRO A 43 14.05 -2.44 14.73
C PRO A 43 12.86 -3.07 15.47
N TYR A 44 12.99 -3.40 16.76
CA TYR A 44 11.93 -4.00 17.56
C TYR A 44 10.76 -3.07 17.85
N TYR A 45 10.85 -1.77 17.56
CA TYR A 45 9.72 -0.85 17.75
C TYR A 45 8.48 -1.28 16.97
N ILE A 46 8.67 -1.92 15.80
CA ILE A 46 7.57 -2.43 14.96
C ILE A 46 6.87 -3.62 15.62
N ASP A 47 7.63 -4.55 16.21
CA ASP A 47 7.11 -5.70 16.95
C ASP A 47 6.24 -5.23 18.13
N ILE A 48 6.78 -4.28 18.91
CA ILE A 48 6.10 -3.67 20.05
C ILE A 48 4.83 -2.92 19.61
N ALA A 49 4.89 -2.19 18.50
CA ALA A 49 3.75 -1.43 17.99
C ALA A 49 2.61 -2.34 17.54
N LEU A 50 2.90 -3.38 16.76
CA LEU A 50 1.92 -4.36 16.29
C LEU A 50 1.25 -5.10 17.45
N ARG A 51 2.03 -5.57 18.43
CA ARG A 51 1.48 -6.24 19.62
C ARG A 51 0.61 -5.31 20.46
N ALA A 52 1.02 -4.06 20.65
CA ALA A 52 0.24 -3.07 21.38
C ALA A 52 -1.08 -2.74 20.67
N ALA A 53 -1.06 -2.58 19.35
CA ALA A 53 -2.25 -2.32 18.54
C ALA A 53 -3.23 -3.50 18.62
N HIS A 54 -2.73 -4.74 18.48
CA HIS A 54 -3.56 -5.93 18.56
C HIS A 54 -4.18 -6.13 19.94
N ALA A 55 -3.43 -5.85 21.02
CA ALA A 55 -3.96 -5.93 22.37
C ALA A 55 -5.09 -4.91 22.63
N ALA A 56 -4.98 -3.71 22.03
CA ALA A 56 -5.99 -2.67 22.16
C ALA A 56 -7.27 -3.01 21.37
N ASP A 57 -7.11 -3.46 20.12
CA ASP A 57 -8.21 -3.91 19.26
C ASP A 57 -7.83 -5.18 18.47
N PRO A 58 -8.20 -6.37 18.96
CA PRO A 58 -7.94 -7.63 18.26
C PRO A 58 -8.75 -7.81 16.97
N THR A 59 -9.79 -6.99 16.75
CA THR A 59 -10.69 -7.14 15.60
C THR A 59 -10.20 -6.40 14.35
N ALA A 60 -9.34 -5.39 14.53
CA ALA A 60 -8.75 -4.64 13.43
C ALA A 60 -7.60 -5.41 12.77
N LYS A 61 -7.54 -5.39 11.44
CA LYS A 61 -6.35 -5.86 10.71
C LYS A 61 -5.21 -4.87 10.87
N LEU A 62 -3.97 -5.37 10.91
CA LEU A 62 -2.78 -4.58 11.23
C LEU A 62 -1.80 -4.66 10.05
N TYR A 63 -1.47 -3.51 9.49
CA TYR A 63 -0.67 -3.39 8.28
C TYR A 63 0.64 -2.64 8.54
N LEU A 64 1.66 -3.00 7.75
CA LEU A 64 2.81 -2.14 7.47
C LEU A 64 2.59 -1.48 6.12
N ASN A 65 2.71 -0.15 6.03
CA ASN A 65 2.44 0.62 4.82
C ASN A 65 3.69 1.37 4.35
N ASP A 66 4.03 1.31 3.05
CA ASP A 66 5.19 2.03 2.51
C ASP A 66 5.06 2.28 0.99
N TYR A 67 5.79 3.27 0.48
CA TYR A 67 5.92 3.58 -0.95
C TYR A 67 7.16 2.94 -1.57
N ASN A 68 7.19 2.82 -2.90
CA ASN A 68 8.28 2.19 -3.68
C ASN A 68 8.59 0.74 -3.25
N THR A 69 7.65 0.10 -2.56
CA THR A 69 7.69 -1.32 -2.22
C THR A 69 6.85 -2.15 -3.19
N ASP A 70 6.19 -1.51 -4.17
CA ASP A 70 5.16 -2.10 -5.03
C ASP A 70 5.72 -3.11 -6.05
N TRP A 71 7.01 -3.04 -6.36
CA TRP A 71 7.73 -3.94 -7.27
C TRP A 71 8.92 -4.61 -6.56
N VAL A 72 9.47 -5.67 -7.16
CA VAL A 72 10.67 -6.35 -6.64
C VAL A 72 11.89 -5.41 -6.74
N GLY A 73 12.53 -5.14 -5.59
CA GLY A 73 13.68 -4.25 -5.47
C GLY A 73 14.22 -4.23 -4.04
N SER A 74 15.27 -3.45 -3.76
CA SER A 74 15.93 -3.43 -2.46
C SER A 74 14.99 -3.11 -1.30
N LYS A 75 14.18 -2.05 -1.44
CA LYS A 75 13.21 -1.65 -0.41
C LYS A 75 12.13 -2.69 -0.14
N SER A 76 11.53 -3.27 -1.19
CA SER A 76 10.53 -4.32 -1.02
C SER A 76 11.13 -5.64 -0.52
N ASN A 77 12.39 -5.94 -0.84
CA ASN A 77 13.11 -7.08 -0.26
C ASN A 77 13.32 -6.91 1.25
N ALA A 78 13.66 -5.69 1.71
CA ALA A 78 13.76 -5.38 3.13
C ALA A 78 12.39 -5.53 3.83
N MET A 79 11.32 -5.00 3.23
CA MET A 79 9.95 -5.18 3.71
C MET A 79 9.56 -6.67 3.79
N TYR A 80 9.88 -7.47 2.78
CA TYR A 80 9.62 -8.91 2.75
C TYR A 80 10.35 -9.65 3.87
N ASN A 81 11.64 -9.36 4.06
CA ASN A 81 12.43 -9.99 5.12
C ASN A 81 11.92 -9.62 6.52
N LEU A 82 11.52 -8.37 6.73
CA LEU A 82 10.88 -7.93 7.96
C LEU A 82 9.55 -8.66 8.19
N ALA A 83 8.66 -8.67 7.20
CA ALA A 83 7.35 -9.32 7.27
C ALA A 83 7.49 -10.82 7.60
N LYS A 84 8.37 -11.53 6.88
CA LYS A 84 8.69 -12.94 7.13
C LYS A 84 9.17 -13.17 8.56
N ALA A 85 10.04 -12.30 9.07
CA ALA A 85 10.57 -12.43 10.43
C ALA A 85 9.50 -12.13 11.50
N LEU A 86 8.60 -11.18 11.27
CA LEU A 86 7.47 -10.88 12.17
C LEU A 86 6.48 -12.04 12.23
N VAL A 87 6.10 -12.60 11.07
CA VAL A 87 5.23 -13.78 10.97
C VAL A 87 5.87 -14.97 11.70
N ALA A 88 7.16 -15.24 11.47
CA ALA A 88 7.88 -16.32 12.15
C ALA A 88 7.93 -16.17 13.68
N ARG A 89 7.86 -14.94 14.22
CA ARG A 89 7.81 -14.65 15.65
C ARG A 89 6.39 -14.59 16.22
N GLY A 90 5.36 -14.89 15.43
CA GLY A 90 3.96 -14.81 15.86
C GLY A 90 3.54 -13.38 16.25
N VAL A 91 4.09 -12.37 15.58
CA VAL A 91 3.63 -10.98 15.71
C VAL A 91 2.33 -10.85 14.92
N PRO A 92 1.29 -10.15 15.44
CA PRO A 92 0.00 -10.00 14.77
C PRO A 92 0.09 -9.02 13.59
N LEU A 93 0.81 -9.41 12.54
CA LEU A 93 0.86 -8.73 11.26
C LEU A 93 -0.16 -9.39 10.33
N HIS A 94 -1.10 -8.62 9.80
CA HIS A 94 -2.19 -9.14 8.98
C HIS A 94 -2.04 -8.78 7.50
N GLY A 95 -1.28 -7.73 7.16
CA GLY A 95 -1.07 -7.39 5.76
C GLY A 95 0.02 -6.35 5.49
N ILE A 96 0.29 -6.15 4.21
CA ILE A 96 1.20 -5.12 3.70
C ILE A 96 0.41 -4.14 2.81
N GLY A 97 0.54 -2.86 3.11
CA GLY A 97 0.03 -1.75 2.32
C GLY A 97 1.09 -1.25 1.34
N PHE A 98 0.73 -1.24 0.07
CA PHE A 98 1.52 -0.70 -1.03
C PHE A 98 0.91 0.64 -1.45
N GLN A 99 1.61 1.74 -1.16
CA GLN A 99 1.07 3.07 -1.40
C GLN A 99 0.80 3.34 -2.89
N CYS A 100 1.56 2.76 -3.81
CA CYS A 100 1.38 2.95 -5.25
C CYS A 100 1.37 4.43 -5.70
N HIS A 101 2.29 5.25 -5.19
CA HIS A 101 2.55 6.60 -5.70
C HIS A 101 3.44 6.58 -6.94
N LEU A 102 2.85 6.36 -8.11
CA LEU A 102 3.60 6.07 -9.32
C LEU A 102 3.81 7.29 -10.21
N ILE A 103 4.85 7.24 -11.04
CA ILE A 103 5.06 8.17 -12.15
C ILE A 103 4.87 7.41 -13.45
N VAL A 104 4.15 8.02 -14.41
CA VAL A 104 3.98 7.46 -15.75
C VAL A 104 5.33 7.06 -16.35
N ASN A 105 5.45 5.77 -16.68
CA ASN A 105 6.62 5.16 -17.32
C ASN A 105 7.91 5.18 -16.48
N SER A 106 7.80 5.20 -15.14
CA SER A 106 8.98 5.21 -14.26
C SER A 106 8.94 4.16 -13.15
N PHE A 107 8.24 3.05 -13.36
CA PHE A 107 8.23 1.92 -12.42
C PHE A 107 8.33 0.57 -13.14
N PRO A 108 9.01 -0.42 -12.54
CA PRO A 108 9.02 -1.80 -13.05
C PRO A 108 7.63 -2.44 -12.98
N ARG A 109 7.27 -3.22 -14.01
CA ARG A 109 6.00 -3.95 -14.07
C ARG A 109 6.12 -5.37 -13.48
N THR A 110 6.56 -5.45 -12.22
CA THR A 110 6.72 -6.72 -11.46
C THR A 110 5.84 -6.78 -10.21
N PHE A 111 4.70 -6.08 -10.25
CA PHE A 111 3.80 -5.92 -9.10
C PHE A 111 3.21 -7.26 -8.66
N GLN A 112 2.69 -8.05 -9.60
CA GLN A 112 2.10 -9.35 -9.31
C GLN A 112 3.08 -10.27 -8.56
N ALA A 113 4.29 -10.47 -9.08
CA ALA A 113 5.30 -11.32 -8.43
C ALA A 113 5.69 -10.81 -7.04
N ASN A 114 5.71 -9.49 -6.86
CA ASN A 114 5.97 -8.88 -5.57
C ASN A 114 4.80 -9.09 -4.59
N TYR A 115 3.55 -8.95 -5.01
CA TYR A 115 2.38 -9.18 -4.17
C TYR A 115 2.25 -10.66 -3.76
N GLU A 116 2.46 -11.57 -4.72
CA GLU A 116 2.37 -13.02 -4.49
C GLU A 116 3.33 -13.49 -3.40
N ARG A 117 4.56 -12.98 -3.34
CA ARG A 117 5.50 -13.40 -2.27
C ARG A 117 5.01 -12.99 -0.87
N PHE A 118 4.34 -11.84 -0.72
CA PHE A 118 3.77 -11.45 0.58
C PHE A 118 2.52 -12.28 0.90
N ALA A 119 1.67 -12.52 -0.08
CA ALA A 119 0.52 -13.43 0.06
C ALA A 119 0.95 -14.84 0.48
N ASN A 120 2.08 -15.34 -0.06
CA ASN A 120 2.67 -16.63 0.32
C ASN A 120 3.19 -16.69 1.77
N LEU A 121 3.30 -15.55 2.47
CA LEU A 121 3.55 -15.51 3.92
C LEU A 121 2.25 -15.59 4.75
N GLY A 122 1.08 -15.70 4.10
CA GLY A 122 -0.23 -15.66 4.74
C GLY A 122 -0.72 -14.25 5.06
N LEU A 123 -0.16 -13.21 4.42
CA LEU A 123 -0.49 -11.82 4.64
C LEU A 123 -1.46 -11.28 3.57
N ASP A 124 -2.35 -10.38 3.97
CA ASP A 124 -3.15 -9.58 3.04
C ASP A 124 -2.25 -8.62 2.25
N VAL A 125 -2.66 -8.28 1.02
CA VAL A 125 -1.99 -7.28 0.18
C VAL A 125 -2.96 -6.15 -0.17
N ALA A 126 -2.68 -4.94 0.32
CA ALA A 126 -3.50 -3.74 0.10
C ALA A 126 -2.82 -2.75 -0.85
N ILE A 127 -3.55 -2.13 -1.78
CA ILE A 127 -3.13 -0.88 -2.43
C ILE A 127 -3.75 0.29 -1.68
N THR A 128 -2.93 1.13 -1.07
CA THR A 128 -3.40 2.08 -0.04
C THR A 128 -3.47 3.52 -0.51
N GLU A 129 -2.73 3.95 -1.53
CA GLU A 129 -2.62 5.39 -1.83
C GLU A 129 -2.53 5.70 -3.34
N LEU A 130 -3.04 4.80 -4.20
CA LEU A 130 -2.83 4.81 -5.65
C LEU A 130 -3.07 6.18 -6.30
N ASP A 131 -1.98 6.74 -6.82
CA ASP A 131 -1.97 7.84 -7.78
C ASP A 131 -0.90 7.60 -8.84
N ILE A 132 -1.13 8.10 -10.06
CA ILE A 132 -0.16 7.93 -11.15
C ILE A 132 0.07 9.28 -11.80
N ARG A 133 1.06 10.04 -11.33
CA ARG A 133 1.37 11.38 -11.84
C ARG A 133 2.19 11.35 -13.13
N TYR A 134 2.15 12.43 -13.90
CA TYR A 134 3.10 12.67 -14.99
C TYR A 134 3.66 14.09 -14.94
N LYS A 135 4.84 14.26 -15.54
CA LYS A 135 5.51 15.55 -15.65
C LYS A 135 4.70 16.47 -16.57
N LEU A 136 4.46 17.70 -16.13
CA LEU A 136 3.77 18.72 -16.93
C LEU A 136 4.72 19.29 -18.01
N PRO A 137 4.20 19.80 -19.15
CA PRO A 137 2.78 19.98 -19.50
C PRO A 137 2.07 18.69 -19.93
N ARG A 138 0.73 18.69 -19.86
CA ARG A 138 -0.13 17.58 -20.29
C ARG A 138 -0.02 17.36 -21.81
N THR A 139 0.14 16.09 -22.22
CA THR A 139 0.03 15.66 -23.63
C THR A 139 -0.95 14.50 -23.75
N ALA A 140 -1.48 14.25 -24.96
CA ALA A 140 -2.34 13.10 -25.22
C ALA A 140 -1.62 11.76 -24.89
N ALA A 141 -0.34 11.65 -25.24
CA ALA A 141 0.48 10.48 -24.95
C ALA A 141 0.59 10.20 -23.43
N LEU A 142 0.80 11.24 -22.61
CA LEU A 142 0.86 11.08 -21.15
C LEU A 142 -0.49 10.67 -20.55
N VAL A 143 -1.60 11.17 -21.09
CA VAL A 143 -2.95 10.79 -20.67
C VAL A 143 -3.24 9.32 -21.01
N THR A 144 -2.90 8.87 -22.21
CA THR A 144 -3.03 7.46 -22.60
C THR A 144 -2.15 6.55 -21.75
N ALA A 145 -0.87 6.91 -21.57
CA ALA A 145 0.05 6.12 -20.76
C ALA A 145 -0.38 6.04 -19.29
N GLN A 146 -0.91 7.13 -18.73
CA GLN A 146 -1.50 7.12 -17.39
C GLN A 146 -2.65 6.13 -17.28
N ALA A 147 -3.56 6.12 -18.25
CA ALA A 147 -4.71 5.22 -18.24
C ALA A 147 -4.30 3.75 -18.33
N GLU A 148 -3.32 3.43 -19.18
CA GLU A 148 -2.72 2.09 -19.27
C GLU A 148 -2.01 1.66 -17.98
N ASN A 149 -1.35 2.59 -17.29
CA ASN A 149 -0.72 2.30 -16.00
C ASN A 149 -1.77 2.03 -14.91
N TYR A 150 -2.87 2.79 -14.87
CA TYR A 150 -3.98 2.54 -13.97
C TYR A 150 -4.61 1.16 -14.21
N LYS A 151 -4.84 0.82 -15.49
CA LYS A 151 -5.34 -0.51 -15.89
C LYS A 151 -4.39 -1.63 -15.44
N TYR A 152 -3.09 -1.44 -15.65
CA TYR A 152 -2.07 -2.39 -15.26
C TYR A 152 -2.09 -2.68 -13.75
N VAL A 153 -2.03 -1.63 -12.93
CA VAL A 153 -2.00 -1.76 -11.46
C VAL A 153 -3.26 -2.45 -10.96
N ASN A 154 -4.44 -2.02 -11.42
CA ASN A 154 -5.71 -2.61 -10.97
C ASN A 154 -5.84 -4.08 -11.42
N ARG A 155 -5.46 -4.42 -12.66
CA ARG A 155 -5.52 -5.80 -13.15
C ARG A 155 -4.58 -6.72 -12.38
N ASP A 156 -3.33 -6.32 -12.16
CA ASP A 156 -2.36 -7.15 -11.44
C ASP A 156 -2.75 -7.29 -9.97
N TYR A 157 -3.39 -6.26 -9.42
CA TYR A 157 -3.95 -6.32 -8.08
C TYR A 157 -5.07 -7.35 -7.95
N LEU A 158 -6.08 -7.30 -8.84
CA LEU A 158 -7.26 -8.18 -8.85
C LEU A 158 -6.96 -9.68 -8.99
N LYS A 159 -5.71 -10.07 -9.24
CA LYS A 159 -5.28 -11.47 -9.22
C LYS A 159 -5.06 -12.03 -7.81
N ASN A 160 -5.04 -11.18 -6.78
CA ASN A 160 -4.91 -11.58 -5.37
C ASN A 160 -6.26 -11.46 -4.65
N ASP A 161 -6.56 -12.37 -3.72
CA ASP A 161 -7.89 -12.50 -3.08
C ASP A 161 -8.20 -11.44 -1.99
N THR A 162 -7.24 -10.61 -1.56
CA THR A 162 -7.35 -9.79 -0.31
C THR A 162 -7.24 -8.28 -0.53
N ASN A 163 -8.07 -7.76 -1.43
CA ASN A 163 -7.81 -6.47 -2.07
C ASN A 163 -8.55 -5.23 -1.49
N ARG A 164 -7.86 -4.09 -1.29
CA ARG A 164 -8.31 -2.71 -1.04
C ARG A 164 -7.59 -1.69 -1.93
N LEU A 165 -8.29 -0.64 -2.33
CA LEU A 165 -7.78 0.49 -3.11
C LEU A 165 -8.17 1.82 -2.44
N THR A 166 -7.19 2.64 -2.05
CA THR A 166 -7.40 4.02 -1.57
C THR A 166 -6.48 5.01 -2.32
N LYS A 167 -6.69 6.34 -2.16
CA LYS A 167 -6.21 7.40 -3.08
C LYS A 167 -5.46 8.51 -2.33
N ALA A 168 -4.39 9.06 -2.92
CA ALA A 168 -3.61 10.17 -2.32
C ALA A 168 -3.17 11.28 -3.32
N SER A 169 -2.24 12.16 -2.88
CA SER A 169 -2.07 13.58 -3.27
C SER A 169 -0.84 13.89 -4.16
N VAL A 170 -0.75 15.11 -4.74
CA VAL A 170 0.17 15.47 -5.85
C VAL A 170 1.37 16.34 -5.43
N SER A 171 2.55 16.15 -6.05
CA SER A 171 3.81 16.91 -5.83
C SER A 171 4.10 18.01 -6.89
N PRO A 172 4.95 19.02 -6.60
CA PRO A 172 5.29 20.12 -7.53
C PRO A 172 5.92 19.66 -8.87
N GLY A 173 5.55 20.30 -9.99
CA GLY A 173 6.04 19.97 -11.34
C GLY A 173 5.40 18.74 -11.98
N TYR A 174 4.63 17.98 -11.20
CA TYR A 174 3.81 16.86 -11.63
C TYR A 174 2.34 17.22 -11.43
N GLY A 175 1.46 16.55 -12.17
CA GLY A 175 0.04 16.88 -12.09
C GLY A 175 -0.87 15.79 -12.59
N ASN A 176 -2.17 16.06 -12.49
CA ASN A 176 -3.23 15.25 -13.06
C ASN A 176 -3.21 13.78 -12.59
N ALA A 177 -2.72 13.48 -11.40
CA ALA A 177 -2.41 12.10 -10.99
C ALA A 177 -3.64 11.19 -10.83
N LEU A 178 -4.84 11.75 -10.73
CA LEU A 178 -6.06 11.09 -10.25
C LEU A 178 -7.04 10.72 -11.37
N LEU A 179 -8.12 10.01 -11.02
CA LEU A 179 -9.14 9.56 -11.97
C LEU A 179 -10.03 10.68 -12.55
N PHE A 180 -10.18 11.78 -11.82
CA PHE A 180 -11.02 12.92 -12.20
C PHE A 180 -10.17 14.17 -12.41
N ASP A 181 -10.62 15.06 -13.29
CA ASP A 181 -10.00 16.37 -13.50
C ASP A 181 -10.45 17.41 -12.44
N SER A 182 -9.97 18.65 -12.58
CA SER A 182 -10.30 19.76 -11.68
C SER A 182 -11.80 20.11 -11.67
N ASN A 183 -12.50 19.83 -12.76
CA ASN A 183 -13.95 20.04 -12.91
C ASN A 183 -14.76 18.82 -12.48
N LYS A 184 -14.12 17.84 -11.82
CA LYS A 184 -14.71 16.58 -11.36
C LYS A 184 -15.27 15.72 -12.51
N LYS A 185 -14.79 15.92 -13.74
CA LYS A 185 -15.14 15.05 -14.87
C LYS A 185 -14.21 13.83 -14.92
N PRO A 186 -14.73 12.64 -15.25
CA PRO A 186 -13.91 11.44 -15.36
C PRO A 186 -12.90 11.58 -16.49
N LYS A 187 -11.65 11.19 -16.24
CA LYS A 187 -10.59 11.13 -17.24
C LYS A 187 -10.51 9.74 -17.87
N LEU A 188 -9.69 9.57 -18.90
CA LEU A 188 -9.43 8.25 -19.50
C LEU A 188 -9.01 7.19 -18.45
N ALA A 189 -8.23 7.59 -17.44
CA ALA A 189 -7.85 6.73 -16.32
C ALA A 189 -9.06 6.15 -15.55
N TYR A 190 -10.14 6.91 -15.36
CA TYR A 190 -11.36 6.41 -14.73
C TYR A 190 -11.94 5.24 -15.51
N TYR A 191 -12.12 5.41 -16.82
CA TYR A 191 -12.70 4.39 -17.69
C TYR A 191 -11.80 3.14 -17.76
N SER A 192 -10.48 3.31 -17.80
CA SER A 192 -9.56 2.17 -17.80
C SER A 192 -9.56 1.37 -16.49
N VAL A 193 -9.80 2.02 -15.35
CA VAL A 193 -10.05 1.30 -14.08
C VAL A 193 -11.38 0.57 -14.12
N ALA A 194 -12.45 1.22 -14.58
CA ALA A 194 -13.76 0.59 -14.72
C ALA A 194 -13.70 -0.65 -15.62
N ASP A 195 -13.02 -0.58 -16.75
CA ASP A 195 -12.81 -1.71 -17.67
C ASP A 195 -12.03 -2.85 -17.01
N ALA A 196 -10.98 -2.53 -16.23
CA ALA A 196 -10.18 -3.54 -15.52
C ALA A 196 -11.02 -4.29 -14.47
N LEU A 197 -11.86 -3.56 -13.74
CA LEU A 197 -12.77 -4.14 -12.74
C LEU A 197 -13.87 -4.97 -13.41
N ALA A 198 -14.47 -4.49 -14.49
CA ALA A 198 -15.51 -5.21 -15.23
C ALA A 198 -14.98 -6.51 -15.87
N ALA A 199 -13.72 -6.54 -16.29
CA ALA A 199 -13.08 -7.72 -16.85
C ALA A 199 -12.62 -8.74 -15.80
N ALA A 200 -12.57 -8.36 -14.51
CA ALA A 200 -12.15 -9.26 -13.46
C ALA A 200 -13.26 -10.27 -13.14
N THR A 201 -12.93 -11.56 -13.20
CA THR A 201 -13.79 -12.60 -12.61
C THR A 201 -13.67 -12.47 -11.10
N VAL A 202 -14.76 -12.13 -10.41
CA VAL A 202 -14.77 -11.98 -8.95
C VAL A 202 -14.30 -13.31 -8.32
N ARG A 203 -13.12 -13.29 -7.70
CA ARG A 203 -12.62 -14.33 -6.81
C ARG A 203 -12.41 -13.67 -5.46
N GLY A 204 -13.14 -14.14 -4.44
CA GLY A 204 -13.11 -13.59 -3.10
C GLY A 204 -14.47 -13.66 -2.40
N ASN A 205 -14.50 -14.25 -1.21
CA ASN A 205 -15.63 -14.16 -0.30
C ASN A 205 -15.50 -12.86 0.51
N TRP A 206 -16.30 -11.86 0.17
CA TRP A 206 -16.42 -10.65 0.96
C TRP A 206 -17.46 -10.93 2.07
N PRO A 207 -17.08 -10.93 3.35
CA PRO A 207 -18.10 -10.87 4.39
C PRO A 207 -18.88 -9.55 4.24
N PRO A 208 -20.20 -9.57 4.51
CA PRO A 208 -21.06 -8.39 4.40
C PRO A 208 -20.63 -7.23 5.28
#